data_AF-A0A6P0SPK0-F1
#
_entry.id   AF-A0A6P0SPK0-F1
#
_cell.length_a   1.000
_cell.length_b   1.000
_cell.length_c   1.000
_cell.angle_alpha   90.00
_cell.angle_beta   90.00
_cell.angle_gamma   90.00
#
_symmetry.space_group_name_H-M   'P 1'
#
loop_
_entity.id
_entity.type
_entity.pdbx_description
1 polymer ?
#
loop_
_entity_poly.entity_id
_entity_poly.type
_entity_poly.pdbx_seq_one_letter_code
_entity_poly.pdbx_strand_id
1 'polypeptide(L)'
;LLGSYGLWGLFIPPSLWRKGLPAAILVACVVPFSTEFNSGLGFPVRVITAHAVEQMLSAWHIVAISSHDIIVMENGIAQVDLPCSGLKSLWTGTLFLLAATWLERRQLGIRWLLVCTANLVLLAIANTIRVLLLVMIIEVWQQQQIAEVLHLPLGLIGFILACAFSWMLLQTVPQNSGGLMLATTVFRDFSLLGKDKKQGLTRLSGFRPPAPQNWGEIELKSPRIGGFRGLTAKASEVNPSENGCKTGVSYQFQQKSKSITWLLIVVIALGLVGQIQAIQEKVNAIASIQLPQQLGSEPLPLTEAEQRFFDNHALPIAQKQRFVYGNLSGSMLLVASSAWQAHHPPELCLVGNGFKVDSIKPTLLNQSVKARWVSLQDGKRSATYWFQSPQGTTDDFLSRIWDYIAHRNKTWVLVSVLFDSEHNPDSPEIDNFASTIHDAIHQSLTSAVSGQRSAVSGQQ
;
A
#
# COMPACT_ATOMS: atom_id res chain seq x y z
N LEU A 1 14.06 6.48 -11.42
CA LEU A 1 14.90 6.14 -10.25
C LEU A 1 16.27 5.58 -10.64
N LEU A 2 16.35 4.38 -11.23
CA LEU A 2 17.66 3.78 -11.60
C LEU A 2 18.45 4.63 -12.61
N GLY A 3 17.80 5.24 -13.60
CA GLY A 3 18.47 6.17 -14.53
C GLY A 3 19.08 7.39 -13.83
N SER A 4 18.36 7.99 -12.88
CA SER A 4 18.85 9.12 -12.06
C SER A 4 20.00 8.70 -11.16
N TYR A 5 19.95 7.50 -10.57
CA TYR A 5 21.04 6.94 -9.78
C TYR A 5 22.30 6.63 -10.64
N GLY A 6 22.10 6.16 -11.87
CA GLY A 6 23.17 5.97 -12.86
C GLY A 6 23.87 7.28 -13.22
N LEU A 7 23.09 8.33 -13.51
CA LEU A 7 23.61 9.69 -13.75
C LEU A 7 24.37 10.25 -12.56
N TRP A 8 23.89 10.01 -11.34
CA TRP A 8 24.58 10.45 -10.12
C TRP A 8 25.95 9.76 -9.93
N GLY A 9 26.12 8.56 -10.49
CA GLY A 9 27.39 7.83 -10.53
C GLY A 9 28.50 8.53 -11.31
N LEU A 10 28.18 9.47 -12.20
CA LEU A 10 29.18 10.27 -12.92
C LEU A 10 29.91 11.28 -12.02
N PHE A 11 29.32 11.61 -10.86
CA PHE A 11 29.83 12.65 -9.95
C PHE A 11 30.40 12.08 -8.65
N ILE A 12 30.36 10.76 -8.45
CA ILE A 12 30.72 10.11 -7.18
C ILE A 12 31.82 9.05 -7.41
N PRO A 13 32.75 8.86 -6.46
CA PRO A 13 33.75 7.79 -6.55
C PRO A 13 33.15 6.39 -6.81
N PRO A 14 33.73 5.58 -7.70
CA PRO A 14 33.18 4.27 -8.10
C PRO A 14 32.95 3.31 -6.93
N SER A 15 33.77 3.39 -5.88
CA SER A 15 33.63 2.56 -4.69
C SER A 15 32.39 2.88 -3.86
N LEU A 16 31.94 4.14 -3.85
CA LEU A 16 30.75 4.56 -3.14
C LEU A 16 29.49 4.23 -3.95
N TRP A 17 29.56 4.44 -5.27
CA TRP A 17 28.49 4.10 -6.19
C TRP A 17 28.17 2.60 -6.20
N ARG A 18 29.19 1.73 -6.29
CA ARG A 18 28.98 0.27 -6.23
C ARG A 18 28.37 -0.21 -4.90
N LYS A 19 28.68 0.47 -3.79
CA LYS A 19 28.13 0.15 -2.47
C LYS A 19 26.66 0.55 -2.31
N GLY A 20 26.20 1.58 -3.02
CA GLY A 20 24.81 2.03 -2.99
C GLY A 20 23.89 1.32 -3.99
N LEU A 21 24.46 0.63 -4.98
CA LEU A 21 23.70 -0.05 -6.04
C LEU A 21 22.63 -1.02 -5.51
N PRO A 22 22.88 -1.87 -4.49
CA PRO A 22 21.85 -2.77 -3.97
C PRO A 22 20.66 -2.00 -3.38
N ALA A 23 20.92 -0.89 -2.67
CA ALA A 23 19.87 -0.05 -2.11
C ALA A 23 19.06 0.67 -3.21
N ALA A 24 19.73 1.17 -4.25
CA ALA A 24 19.06 1.80 -5.39
C ALA A 24 18.16 0.81 -6.15
N ILE A 25 18.63 -0.43 -6.33
CA ILE A 25 17.83 -1.52 -6.93
C ILE A 25 16.64 -1.84 -6.03
N LEU A 26 16.85 -1.99 -4.71
CA LEU A 26 15.79 -2.32 -3.76
C LEU A 26 14.70 -1.23 -3.75
N VAL A 27 15.09 0.05 -3.69
CA VAL A 27 14.15 1.18 -3.80
C VAL A 27 13.44 1.21 -5.14
N ALA A 28 14.14 0.97 -6.25
CA ALA A 28 13.54 0.96 -7.57
C ALA A 28 12.58 -0.22 -7.81
N CYS A 29 12.85 -1.38 -7.20
CA CYS A 29 11.95 -2.53 -7.20
C CYS A 29 10.75 -2.33 -6.26
N VAL A 30 10.83 -1.42 -5.31
CA VAL A 30 9.81 -1.18 -4.29
C VAL A 30 8.81 -0.11 -4.72
N VAL A 31 9.32 1.02 -5.22
CA VAL A 31 8.52 2.24 -5.43
C VAL A 31 7.35 2.02 -6.41
N PRO A 32 7.50 1.29 -7.53
CA PRO A 32 6.39 1.04 -8.45
C PRO A 32 5.24 0.25 -7.84
N PHE A 33 5.51 -0.57 -6.81
CA PHE A 33 4.50 -1.39 -6.16
C PHE A 33 3.82 -0.67 -4.99
N SER A 34 4.28 0.51 -4.59
CA SER A 34 3.73 1.25 -3.45
C SER A 34 2.29 1.72 -3.67
N THR A 35 1.89 2.00 -4.91
CA THR A 35 0.52 2.39 -5.27
C THR A 35 -0.41 1.18 -5.27
N GLU A 36 0.01 0.07 -5.87
CA GLU A 36 -0.75 -1.19 -5.94
C GLU A 36 -0.91 -1.86 -4.56
N PHE A 37 0.12 -1.76 -3.70
CA PHE A 37 0.06 -2.30 -2.33
C PHE A 37 -1.03 -1.62 -1.48
N ASN A 38 -1.21 -0.31 -1.62
CA ASN A 38 -2.24 0.45 -0.88
C ASN A 38 -3.65 -0.04 -1.20
N SER A 39 -3.89 -0.46 -2.45
CA SER A 39 -5.16 -0.98 -2.93
C SER A 39 -5.39 -2.42 -2.46
N GLY A 40 -4.37 -3.29 -2.61
CA GLY A 40 -4.51 -4.73 -2.35
C GLY A 40 -4.41 -5.10 -0.87
N LEU A 41 -3.27 -4.84 -0.23
CA LEU A 41 -3.00 -5.26 1.15
C LEU A 41 -3.48 -4.24 2.19
N GLY A 42 -3.75 -3.00 1.78
CA GLY A 42 -4.29 -1.98 2.68
C GLY A 42 -5.67 -2.35 3.25
N PHE A 43 -6.52 -3.02 2.46
CA PHE A 43 -7.86 -3.41 2.90
C PHE A 43 -7.85 -4.47 4.01
N PRO A 44 -7.16 -5.63 3.87
CA PRO A 44 -7.05 -6.60 4.96
C PRO A 44 -6.48 -6.01 6.25
N VAL A 45 -5.47 -5.13 6.15
CA VAL A 45 -4.88 -4.48 7.33
C VAL A 45 -5.89 -3.55 8.01
N ARG A 46 -6.72 -2.82 7.25
CA ARG A 46 -7.82 -2.01 7.80
C ARG A 46 -8.84 -2.89 8.54
N VAL A 47 -9.27 -3.99 7.95
CA VAL A 47 -10.24 -4.92 8.56
C VAL A 47 -9.70 -5.49 9.88
N ILE A 48 -8.44 -5.94 9.89
CA ILE A 48 -7.79 -6.43 11.11
C ILE A 48 -7.72 -5.33 12.18
N THR A 49 -7.38 -4.10 11.78
CA THR A 49 -7.31 -2.95 12.69
C THR A 49 -8.70 -2.63 13.27
N ALA A 50 -9.75 -2.64 12.45
CA ALA A 50 -11.11 -2.38 12.88
C ALA A 50 -11.59 -3.42 13.91
N HIS A 51 -11.35 -4.72 13.65
CA HIS A 51 -11.66 -5.78 14.63
C HIS A 51 -10.85 -5.66 15.93
N ALA A 52 -9.57 -5.29 15.85
CA ALA A 52 -8.76 -5.07 17.05
C ALA A 52 -9.30 -3.92 17.89
N VAL A 53 -9.69 -2.80 17.25
CA VAL A 53 -10.27 -1.64 17.92
C VAL A 53 -11.65 -1.98 18.52
N GLU A 54 -12.50 -2.70 17.79
CA GLU A 54 -13.78 -3.20 18.28
C GLU A 54 -13.61 -4.04 19.55
N GLN A 55 -12.68 -5.00 19.56
CA GLN A 55 -12.41 -5.82 20.74
C GLN A 55 -11.98 -4.95 21.93
N MET A 56 -11.14 -3.94 21.70
CA MET A 56 -10.72 -3.00 22.75
C MET A 56 -11.87 -2.14 23.27
N LEU A 57 -12.76 -1.66 22.39
CA LEU A 57 -13.94 -0.88 22.78
C LEU A 57 -14.97 -1.73 23.53
N SER A 58 -15.16 -2.99 23.12
CA SER A 58 -16.05 -3.93 23.81
C SER A 58 -15.59 -4.22 25.24
N ALA A 59 -14.27 -4.26 25.47
CA ALA A 59 -13.69 -4.41 26.80
C ALA A 59 -13.96 -3.19 27.71
N TRP A 60 -14.29 -2.04 27.13
CA TRP A 60 -14.70 -0.83 27.83
C TRP A 60 -16.23 -0.63 27.86
N HIS A 61 -17.02 -1.67 27.55
CA HIS A 61 -18.49 -1.65 27.53
C HIS A 61 -19.11 -0.64 26.55
N ILE A 62 -18.37 -0.22 25.53
CA ILE A 62 -18.92 0.59 24.43
C ILE A 62 -19.39 -0.39 23.36
N VAL A 63 -20.71 -0.41 23.08
CA VAL A 63 -21.29 -1.25 22.04
C VAL A 63 -20.84 -0.70 20.67
N ALA A 64 -19.85 -1.35 20.09
CA ALA A 64 -19.34 -1.09 18.75
C ALA A 64 -19.46 -2.38 17.94
N ILE A 65 -20.03 -2.28 16.74
CA ILE A 65 -20.10 -3.35 15.76
C ILE A 65 -19.17 -2.96 14.62
N SER A 66 -18.11 -3.74 14.38
CA SER A 66 -17.28 -3.53 13.19
C SER A 66 -17.90 -4.24 11.99
N SER A 67 -18.03 -3.51 10.88
CA SER A 67 -18.32 -4.08 9.57
C SER A 67 -17.22 -3.66 8.61
N HIS A 68 -16.32 -4.60 8.32
CA HIS A 68 -15.17 -4.41 7.43
C HIS A 68 -14.17 -3.38 7.96
N ASP A 69 -14.16 -2.15 7.43
CA ASP A 69 -13.27 -1.05 7.82
C ASP A 69 -14.02 0.11 8.50
N ILE A 70 -15.26 -0.13 8.91
CA ILE A 70 -16.14 0.86 9.52
C ILE A 70 -16.58 0.35 10.89
N ILE A 71 -16.39 1.19 11.90
CA ILE A 71 -16.80 0.95 13.28
C ILE A 71 -18.14 1.66 13.45
N VAL A 72 -19.22 0.89 13.54
CA VAL A 72 -20.57 1.40 13.77
C VAL A 72 -20.83 1.37 15.27
N MET A 73 -21.19 2.51 15.85
CA MET A 73 -21.59 2.62 17.25
C MET A 73 -23.03 3.12 17.36
N GLU A 74 -23.64 2.99 18.54
CA GLU A 74 -25.04 3.34 18.77
C GLU A 74 -25.39 4.81 18.45
N ASN A 75 -24.39 5.72 18.45
CA ASN A 75 -24.57 7.15 18.23
C ASN A 75 -23.86 7.70 16.97
N GLY A 76 -23.23 6.85 16.15
CA GLY A 76 -22.38 7.34 15.05
C GLY A 76 -21.72 6.24 14.22
N ILE A 77 -21.18 6.64 13.08
CA ILE A 77 -20.44 5.79 12.16
C ILE A 77 -19.03 6.36 12.07
N ALA A 78 -18.04 5.66 12.64
CA ALA A 78 -16.64 6.00 12.52
C ALA A 78 -16.00 5.17 11.40
N GLN A 79 -15.75 5.78 10.25
CA GLN A 79 -15.05 5.15 9.14
C GLN A 79 -13.53 5.23 9.37
N VAL A 80 -12.83 4.09 9.27
CA VAL A 80 -11.37 4.06 9.29
C VAL A 80 -10.87 4.41 7.88
N ASP A 81 -10.75 5.71 7.60
CA ASP A 81 -10.43 6.21 6.27
C ASP A 81 -9.12 5.65 5.66
N LEU A 82 -9.00 5.76 4.33
CA LEU A 82 -7.81 5.41 3.53
C LEU A 82 -6.44 5.82 4.12
N PRO A 83 -6.23 7.02 4.71
CA PRO A 83 -4.99 7.41 5.38
C PRO A 83 -4.69 6.66 6.70
N CYS A 84 -5.66 5.91 7.25
CA CYS A 84 -5.54 5.16 8.50
C CYS A 84 -5.18 3.68 8.30
N SER A 85 -5.00 3.23 7.05
CA SER A 85 -4.70 1.82 6.73
C SER A 85 -3.43 1.27 7.37
N GLY A 86 -2.59 2.11 7.99
CA GLY A 86 -1.32 1.72 8.59
C GLY A 86 -0.29 1.21 7.58
N LEU A 87 -0.68 0.97 6.32
CA LEU A 87 0.20 0.37 5.32
C LEU A 87 1.32 1.32 4.94
N LYS A 88 1.01 2.62 4.85
CA LYS A 88 2.04 3.66 4.61
C LYS A 88 3.09 3.65 5.71
N SER A 89 2.69 3.62 6.98
CA SER A 89 3.63 3.61 8.12
C SER A 89 4.39 2.29 8.23
N LEU A 90 3.75 1.15 7.94
CA LEU A 90 4.40 -0.17 7.83
C LEU A 90 5.49 -0.17 6.76
N TRP A 91 5.17 0.37 5.57
CA TRP A 91 6.12 0.45 4.46
C TRP A 91 7.29 1.38 4.77
N THR A 92 7.01 2.63 5.16
CA THR A 92 8.06 3.61 5.47
C THR A 92 8.91 3.16 6.66
N GLY A 93 8.31 2.52 7.66
CA GLY A 93 9.02 1.96 8.82
C GLY A 93 9.91 0.77 8.47
N THR A 94 9.49 -0.07 7.52
CA THR A 94 10.32 -1.16 6.99
C THR A 94 11.49 -0.61 6.18
N LEU A 95 11.25 0.39 5.33
CA LEU A 95 12.30 1.09 4.59
C LEU A 95 13.32 1.75 5.54
N PHE A 96 12.82 2.37 6.62
CA PHE A 96 13.66 2.91 7.68
C PHE A 96 14.55 1.82 8.30
N LEU A 97 13.98 0.67 8.69
CA LEU A 97 14.75 -0.42 9.29
C LEU A 97 15.84 -0.93 8.34
N LEU A 98 15.54 -1.06 7.05
CA LEU A 98 16.51 -1.44 6.02
C LEU A 98 17.63 -0.39 5.88
N ALA A 99 17.27 0.90 5.86
CA ALA A 99 18.24 1.99 5.81
C ALA A 99 19.15 2.01 7.05
N ALA A 100 18.58 1.82 8.25
CA ALA A 100 19.33 1.72 9.51
C ALA A 100 20.26 0.51 9.52
N THR A 101 19.77 -0.65 9.05
CA THR A 101 20.55 -1.89 8.91
C THR A 101 21.76 -1.68 7.98
N TRP A 102 21.56 -0.97 6.88
CA TRP A 102 22.61 -0.65 5.92
C TRP A 102 23.62 0.35 6.49
N LEU A 103 23.15 1.42 7.13
CA LEU A 103 24.01 2.46 7.72
C LEU A 103 24.91 1.89 8.82
N GLU A 104 24.37 1.00 9.65
CA GLU A 104 25.11 0.36 10.75
C GLU A 104 25.86 -0.93 10.34
N ARG A 105 25.74 -1.35 9.08
CA ARG A 105 26.37 -2.57 8.54
C ARG A 105 26.06 -3.82 9.38
N ARG A 106 24.79 -4.02 9.71
CA ARG A 106 24.31 -5.17 10.50
C ARG A 106 24.17 -6.42 9.63
N GLN A 107 24.32 -7.60 10.23
CA GLN A 107 24.13 -8.88 9.53
C GLN A 107 22.65 -9.23 9.37
N LEU A 108 22.28 -9.71 8.18
CA LEU A 108 20.94 -10.24 7.89
C LEU A 108 20.84 -11.70 8.36
N GLY A 109 20.62 -11.90 9.66
CA GLY A 109 20.43 -13.22 10.26
C GLY A 109 19.06 -13.38 10.94
N ILE A 110 18.86 -14.49 11.65
CA ILE A 110 17.60 -14.77 12.36
C ILE A 110 17.26 -13.68 13.40
N ARG A 111 18.27 -13.10 14.06
CA ARG A 111 18.08 -11.99 15.00
C ARG A 111 17.55 -10.73 14.29
N TRP A 112 18.05 -10.46 13.08
CA TRP A 112 17.55 -9.35 12.27
C TRP A 112 16.10 -9.60 11.83
N LEU A 113 15.76 -10.84 11.46
CA LEU A 113 14.39 -11.21 11.13
C LEU A 113 13.44 -10.97 12.31
N LEU A 114 13.84 -11.35 13.54
CA LEU A 114 13.07 -11.05 14.74
C LEU A 114 12.88 -9.55 14.96
N VAL A 115 13.92 -8.73 14.74
CA VAL A 115 13.81 -7.26 14.81
C VAL A 115 12.87 -6.72 13.73
N CYS A 116 12.91 -7.28 12.52
CA CYS A 116 12.00 -6.93 11.43
C CYS A 116 10.54 -7.26 11.78
N THR A 117 10.28 -8.45 12.30
CA THR A 117 8.95 -8.84 12.79
C THR A 117 8.48 -7.94 13.92
N ALA A 118 9.35 -7.66 14.91
CA ALA A 118 9.03 -6.75 16.01
C ALA A 118 8.69 -5.34 15.51
N ASN A 119 9.43 -4.83 14.52
CA ASN A 119 9.16 -3.53 13.89
C ASN A 119 7.76 -3.48 13.25
N LEU A 120 7.37 -4.51 12.49
CA LEU A 120 6.04 -4.59 11.88
C LEU A 120 4.93 -4.62 12.94
N VAL A 121 5.12 -5.41 14.00
CA VAL A 121 4.17 -5.50 15.12
C VAL A 121 4.03 -4.16 15.84
N LEU A 122 5.14 -3.47 16.14
CA LEU A 122 5.12 -2.16 16.79
C LEU A 122 4.41 -1.09 15.95
N LEU A 123 4.65 -1.09 14.64
CA LEU A 123 3.97 -0.18 13.71
C LEU A 123 2.46 -0.47 13.63
N ALA A 124 2.07 -1.74 13.64
CA ALA A 124 0.67 -2.15 13.67
C ALA A 124 -0.02 -1.73 14.99
N ILE A 125 0.64 -1.93 16.13
CA ILE A 125 0.13 -1.49 17.45
C ILE A 125 -0.01 0.02 17.49
N ALA A 126 1.00 0.78 17.06
CA ALA A 126 0.95 2.24 17.02
C ALA A 126 -0.20 2.76 16.14
N ASN A 127 -0.44 2.12 14.99
CA ASN A 127 -1.58 2.44 14.13
C ASN A 127 -2.92 2.10 14.80
N THR A 128 -3.03 0.96 15.46
CA THR A 128 -4.25 0.53 16.17
C THR A 128 -4.59 1.52 17.30
N ILE A 129 -3.60 1.92 18.10
CA ILE A 129 -3.77 2.93 19.17
C ILE A 129 -4.21 4.26 18.58
N ARG A 130 -3.61 4.69 17.46
CA ARG A 130 -3.99 5.92 16.76
C ARG A 130 -5.47 5.88 16.35
N VAL A 131 -5.92 4.79 15.72
CA VAL A 131 -7.32 4.63 15.28
C VAL A 131 -8.25 4.63 16.50
N LEU A 132 -7.93 3.86 17.54
CA LEU A 132 -8.72 3.81 18.77
C LEU A 132 -8.90 5.20 19.40
N LEU A 133 -7.82 5.97 19.51
CA LEU A 133 -7.87 7.33 20.07
C LEU A 133 -8.70 8.28 19.21
N LEU A 134 -8.61 8.18 17.88
CA LEU A 134 -9.42 9.00 16.98
C LEU A 134 -10.90 8.66 17.09
N VAL A 135 -11.25 7.37 17.12
CA VAL A 135 -12.63 6.92 17.31
C VAL A 135 -13.17 7.45 18.65
N MET A 136 -12.40 7.33 19.74
CA MET A 136 -12.79 7.90 21.04
C MET A 136 -13.03 9.42 20.97
N ILE A 137 -12.18 10.18 20.27
CA ILE A 137 -12.34 11.64 20.16
C ILE A 137 -13.57 12.03 19.33
N ILE A 138 -13.81 11.33 18.22
CA ILE A 138 -14.94 11.62 17.35
C ILE A 138 -16.25 11.28 18.06
N GLU A 139 -16.30 10.16 18.75
CA GLU A 139 -17.58 9.55 19.13
C GLU A 139 -17.93 9.77 20.60
N VAL A 140 -16.94 9.71 21.50
CA VAL A 140 -17.17 10.01 22.92
C VAL A 140 -17.16 11.51 23.18
N TRP A 141 -16.29 12.26 22.48
CA TRP A 141 -16.15 13.70 22.68
C TRP A 141 -16.90 14.57 21.64
N GLN A 142 -17.43 14.00 20.56
CA GLN A 142 -18.15 14.73 19.50
C GLN A 142 -17.39 15.92 18.89
N GLN A 143 -16.05 15.85 18.87
CA GLN A 143 -15.19 16.93 18.38
C GLN A 143 -14.44 16.50 17.11
N GLN A 144 -15.14 16.51 15.97
CA GLN A 144 -14.59 16.07 14.69
C GLN A 144 -13.39 16.92 14.22
N GLN A 145 -13.45 18.25 14.43
CA GLN A 145 -12.35 19.16 14.06
C GLN A 145 -11.05 18.87 14.81
N ILE A 146 -11.14 18.47 16.08
CA ILE A 146 -9.97 18.13 16.90
C ILE A 146 -9.36 16.81 16.42
N ALA A 147 -10.19 15.84 16.06
CA ALA A 147 -9.72 14.57 15.51
C ALA A 147 -8.93 14.75 14.21
N GLU A 148 -9.41 15.61 13.29
CA GLU A 148 -8.71 15.90 12.04
C GLU A 148 -7.32 16.53 12.29
N VAL A 149 -7.24 17.48 13.22
CA VAL A 149 -5.96 18.13 13.60
C VAL A 149 -5.02 17.16 14.30
N LEU A 150 -5.54 16.30 15.19
CA LEU A 150 -4.73 15.33 15.95
C LEU A 150 -4.34 14.08 15.16
N HIS A 151 -5.06 13.76 14.08
CA HIS A 151 -4.82 12.59 13.26
C HIS A 151 -3.37 12.53 12.74
N LEU A 152 -2.82 13.66 12.29
CA LEU A 152 -1.45 13.78 11.78
C LEU A 152 -0.37 13.65 12.88
N PRO A 153 -0.36 14.48 13.95
CA PRO A 153 0.67 14.41 14.98
C PRO A 153 0.65 13.08 15.74
N LEU A 154 -0.53 12.51 16.00
CA LEU A 154 -0.63 11.22 16.68
C LEU A 154 0.00 10.09 15.86
N GLY A 155 -0.22 10.09 14.54
CA GLY A 155 0.41 9.16 13.63
C GLY A 155 1.94 9.32 13.58
N LEU A 156 2.42 10.56 13.54
CA LEU A 156 3.86 10.86 13.51
C LEU A 156 4.56 10.43 14.81
N ILE A 157 3.96 10.71 15.98
CA ILE A 157 4.51 10.31 17.28
C ILE A 157 4.60 8.79 17.38
N GLY A 158 3.51 8.08 17.06
CA GLY A 158 3.49 6.61 17.06
C GLY A 158 4.54 6.00 16.14
N PHE A 159 4.70 6.57 14.94
CA PHE A 159 5.71 6.15 13.97
C PHE A 159 7.15 6.37 14.49
N ILE A 160 7.46 7.56 15.01
CA ILE A 160 8.79 7.88 15.54
C ILE A 160 9.14 6.94 16.69
N LEU A 161 8.20 6.70 17.61
CA LEU A 161 8.40 5.79 18.75
C LEU A 161 8.66 4.35 18.29
N ALA A 162 7.86 3.84 17.34
CA ALA A 162 8.06 2.51 16.78
C ALA A 162 9.44 2.39 16.11
N CYS A 163 9.82 3.36 15.28
CA CYS A 163 11.12 3.38 14.62
C CYS A 163 12.29 3.48 15.61
N ALA A 164 12.19 4.32 16.64
CA ALA A 164 13.21 4.47 17.67
C ALA A 164 13.41 3.16 18.45
N PHE A 165 12.33 2.48 18.80
CA PHE A 165 12.39 1.20 19.50
C PHE A 165 12.96 0.09 18.61
N SER A 166 12.54 0.00 17.35
CA SER A 166 13.10 -0.93 16.38
C SER A 166 14.59 -0.70 16.15
N TRP A 167 15.03 0.57 16.13
CA TRP A 167 16.45 0.90 16.06
C TRP A 167 17.20 0.48 17.32
N MET A 168 16.62 0.65 18.51
CA MET A 168 17.20 0.14 19.76
C MET A 168 17.34 -1.39 19.74
N LEU A 169 16.32 -2.11 19.26
CA LEU A 169 16.38 -3.56 19.09
C LEU A 169 17.44 -3.98 18.06
N LEU A 170 17.61 -3.21 16.98
CA LEU A 170 18.63 -3.46 15.96
C LEU A 170 20.05 -3.44 16.54
N GLN A 171 20.29 -2.72 17.65
CA GLN A 171 21.60 -2.71 18.31
C GLN A 171 22.01 -4.09 18.85
N THR A 172 21.05 -4.98 19.10
CA THR A 172 21.29 -6.37 19.55
C THR A 172 21.80 -7.29 18.43
N VAL A 173 21.64 -6.87 17.16
CA VAL A 173 22.08 -7.63 16.00
C VAL A 173 23.60 -7.44 15.82
N PRO A 174 24.39 -8.52 15.67
CA PRO A 174 25.83 -8.41 15.48
C PRO A 174 26.18 -7.58 14.24
N GLN A 175 27.20 -6.73 14.37
CA GLN A 175 27.75 -5.97 13.25
C GLN A 175 28.59 -6.89 12.36
N ASN A 176 28.58 -6.62 11.06
CA ASN A 176 29.52 -7.27 10.15
C ASN A 176 30.92 -6.67 10.40
N SER A 177 31.66 -7.24 11.35
CA SER A 177 33.04 -6.84 11.67
C SER A 177 34.05 -7.27 10.58
N GLY A 178 33.60 -7.90 9.50
CA GLY A 178 34.45 -8.37 8.41
C GLY A 178 34.45 -7.42 7.21
N GLY A 179 35.59 -6.76 6.97
CA GLY A 179 35.96 -6.39 5.61
C GLY A 179 35.94 -7.64 4.72
N LEU A 180 35.32 -7.51 3.54
CA LEU A 180 35.67 -8.25 2.33
C LEU A 180 36.04 -9.75 2.51
N MET A 181 35.16 -10.58 3.07
CA MET A 181 35.39 -12.03 3.12
C MET A 181 34.13 -12.89 2.96
N LEU A 182 33.09 -12.37 2.30
CA LEU A 182 31.82 -13.10 2.08
C LEU A 182 31.46 -13.30 0.60
N ALA A 183 32.36 -12.98 -0.33
CA ALA A 183 32.19 -13.32 -1.74
C ALA A 183 32.83 -14.66 -2.13
N THR A 184 33.69 -15.25 -1.28
CA THR A 184 34.44 -16.48 -1.60
C THR A 184 33.95 -17.73 -0.90
N THR A 185 33.17 -17.64 0.17
CA THR A 185 32.70 -18.83 0.92
C THR A 185 31.48 -19.49 0.29
N VAL A 186 30.53 -18.73 -0.27
CA VAL A 186 29.34 -19.33 -0.92
C VAL A 186 29.69 -20.03 -2.25
N PHE A 187 30.72 -19.56 -2.97
CA PHE A 187 31.18 -20.21 -4.21
C PHE A 187 32.06 -21.44 -3.97
N ARG A 188 32.73 -21.53 -2.82
CA ARG A 188 33.62 -22.65 -2.50
C ARG A 188 32.84 -23.91 -2.09
N ASP A 189 31.73 -23.75 -1.38
CA ASP A 189 30.86 -24.88 -1.00
C ASP A 189 30.09 -25.47 -2.19
N PHE A 190 29.70 -24.66 -3.18
CA PHE A 190 29.12 -25.18 -4.42
C PHE A 190 30.14 -25.89 -5.33
N SER A 191 31.44 -25.59 -5.21
CA SER A 191 32.48 -26.30 -5.99
C SER A 191 32.81 -27.70 -5.43
N LEU A 192 32.51 -27.94 -4.15
CA LEU A 192 32.79 -29.22 -3.49
C LEU A 192 31.65 -30.25 -3.67
N LEU A 193 30.44 -29.81 -4.04
CA LEU A 193 29.30 -30.68 -4.34
C LEU A 193 29.25 -31.19 -5.79
N GLY A 194 30.22 -30.82 -6.64
CA GLY A 194 30.24 -31.16 -8.07
C GLY A 194 31.30 -32.16 -8.51
N LYS A 195 32.14 -32.70 -7.61
CA LYS A 195 33.26 -33.59 -7.97
C LYS A 195 33.15 -34.96 -7.31
N ASP A 196 32.06 -35.67 -7.56
CA ASP A 196 32.02 -37.13 -7.38
C ASP A 196 31.07 -37.75 -8.41
N LYS A 197 31.62 -38.00 -9.61
CA LYS A 197 31.29 -39.12 -10.50
C LYS A 197 31.94 -38.88 -11.86
N LYS A 198 33.02 -39.61 -12.13
CA LYS A 198 33.27 -40.35 -13.39
C LYS A 198 34.65 -40.98 -13.34
N GLN A 199 34.71 -42.19 -12.78
CA GLN A 199 35.68 -43.20 -13.21
C GLN A 199 35.02 -44.08 -14.27
N GLY A 200 35.78 -44.40 -15.31
CA GLY A 200 35.56 -45.52 -16.23
C GLY A 200 34.88 -45.17 -17.55
N LEU A 201 35.67 -44.98 -18.63
CA LEU A 201 35.90 -46.03 -19.65
C LEU A 201 36.80 -45.55 -20.81
N THR A 202 37.78 -46.39 -21.14
CA THR A 202 38.38 -46.68 -22.46
C THR A 202 39.05 -45.61 -23.33
N ARG A 203 40.39 -45.68 -23.32
CA ARG A 203 41.30 -45.97 -24.47
C ARG A 203 40.68 -45.87 -25.88
N LEU A 204 41.22 -44.99 -26.73
CA LEU A 204 41.67 -45.29 -28.09
C LEU A 204 42.57 -44.16 -28.65
N SER A 205 43.76 -44.58 -29.05
CA SER A 205 44.67 -44.07 -30.09
C SER A 205 44.59 -42.62 -30.60
N GLY A 206 45.75 -41.94 -30.50
CA GLY A 206 46.51 -41.42 -31.65
C GLY A 206 45.98 -40.17 -32.34
N PHE A 207 46.73 -39.06 -32.24
CA PHE A 207 47.17 -38.20 -33.35
C PHE A 207 47.90 -36.95 -32.78
N ARG A 208 49.20 -36.86 -33.07
CA ARG A 208 49.99 -35.61 -33.21
C ARG A 208 49.87 -35.18 -34.69
N PRO A 209 50.27 -33.98 -35.18
CA PRO A 209 50.93 -32.79 -34.58
C PRO A 209 50.27 -31.47 -35.15
N PRO A 210 50.96 -30.33 -35.47
CA PRO A 210 52.12 -29.63 -34.90
C PRO A 210 51.82 -28.16 -34.50
N ALA A 211 52.83 -27.50 -33.92
CA ALA A 211 52.89 -26.06 -33.65
C ALA A 211 53.18 -25.19 -34.90
N PRO A 212 52.89 -23.88 -34.83
CA PRO A 212 53.72 -22.81 -35.40
C PRO A 212 54.05 -21.75 -34.33
N GLN A 213 55.32 -21.39 -34.04
CA GLN A 213 56.24 -20.49 -34.75
C GLN A 213 55.77 -19.03 -34.97
N ASN A 214 56.56 -18.13 -34.37
CA ASN A 214 56.88 -16.73 -34.74
C ASN A 214 55.80 -15.66 -34.74
N TRP A 215 55.86 -14.74 -33.76
CA TRP A 215 55.76 -13.26 -33.85
C TRP A 215 56.30 -12.75 -32.49
N GLY A 216 57.33 -11.93 -32.32
CA GLY A 216 57.85 -10.80 -33.08
C GLY A 216 58.24 -9.77 -32.01
N GLU A 217 59.53 -9.65 -31.73
CA GLU A 217 60.12 -8.68 -30.79
C GLU A 217 59.84 -7.24 -31.22
N ILE A 218 59.55 -6.36 -30.26
CA ILE A 218 59.87 -4.94 -30.38
C ILE A 218 60.62 -4.53 -29.11
N GLU A 219 61.94 -4.44 -29.24
CA GLU A 219 62.85 -3.73 -28.33
C GLU A 219 62.50 -2.23 -28.30
N LEU A 220 62.50 -1.64 -27.11
CA LEU A 220 62.70 -0.20 -26.94
C LEU A 220 63.80 0.02 -25.88
N LYS A 221 65.03 0.19 -26.40
CA LYS A 221 66.24 0.71 -25.74
C LYS A 221 66.03 2.21 -25.46
N SER A 222 66.24 2.71 -24.23
CA SER A 222 67.49 3.32 -23.70
C SER A 222 67.12 4.62 -22.94
N PRO A 223 68.03 5.33 -22.22
CA PRO A 223 69.33 4.96 -21.63
C PRO A 223 69.45 5.30 -20.11
N ARG A 224 70.48 4.72 -19.48
CA ARG A 224 71.05 5.09 -18.18
C ARG A 224 71.87 6.38 -18.25
N ILE A 225 71.76 7.22 -17.20
CA ILE A 225 72.82 8.11 -16.69
C ILE A 225 72.71 8.02 -15.15
N GLY A 226 73.68 7.41 -14.45
CA GLY A 226 74.73 8.12 -13.67
C GLY A 226 74.11 8.75 -12.41
N GLY A 227 74.36 8.35 -11.16
CA GLY A 227 75.58 7.87 -10.52
C GLY A 227 75.89 8.84 -9.36
N PHE A 228 75.77 8.41 -8.10
CA PHE A 228 76.39 9.09 -6.95
C PHE A 228 76.54 8.12 -5.76
N ARG A 229 77.79 7.78 -5.43
CA ARG A 229 78.24 7.37 -4.08
C ARG A 229 78.16 8.64 -3.22
N GLY A 230 77.57 8.65 -2.02
CA GLY A 230 77.99 7.93 -0.82
C GLY A 230 78.52 8.97 0.18
N LEU A 231 78.09 8.92 1.44
CA LEU A 231 78.86 9.26 2.64
C LEU A 231 78.00 9.09 3.90
N THR A 232 78.71 8.76 4.96
CA THR A 232 78.35 8.15 6.24
C THR A 232 78.00 9.14 7.35
N ALA A 233 77.45 8.55 8.43
CA ALA A 233 77.49 8.95 9.84
C ALA A 233 76.38 9.90 10.32
N LYS A 234 75.61 9.49 11.34
CA LYS A 234 75.97 9.58 12.77
C LYS A 234 74.79 9.11 13.63
N ALA A 235 75.11 8.36 14.67
CA ALA A 235 74.20 7.90 15.70
C ALA A 235 73.58 9.07 16.50
N SER A 236 72.33 8.89 16.93
CA SER A 236 71.85 9.40 18.23
C SER A 236 70.72 8.51 18.70
N GLU A 237 70.99 7.77 19.77
CA GLU A 237 69.99 7.19 20.65
C GLU A 237 69.08 8.29 21.21
N VAL A 238 67.76 8.09 21.16
CA VAL A 238 66.81 8.67 22.11
C VAL A 238 65.69 7.64 22.34
N ASN A 239 65.43 7.39 23.62
CA ASN A 239 64.51 6.41 24.23
C ASN A 239 63.11 6.30 23.60
N PRO A 240 62.49 5.10 23.63
CA PRO A 240 61.05 4.93 23.53
C PRO A 240 60.47 4.63 24.92
N SER A 241 59.95 5.62 25.62
CA SER A 241 59.04 5.36 26.74
C SER A 241 57.99 6.44 26.84
N GLU A 242 56.74 5.96 26.89
CA GLU A 242 55.55 6.68 27.35
C GLU A 242 55.12 7.87 26.49
N ASN A 243 54.10 7.64 25.66
CA ASN A 243 52.95 8.53 25.61
C ASN A 243 51.75 7.87 24.93
N GLY A 244 50.81 7.43 25.79
CA GLY A 244 49.45 7.96 25.71
C GLY A 244 48.56 7.45 24.59
N CYS A 245 48.17 6.19 24.69
CA CYS A 245 46.95 5.65 24.10
C CYS A 245 45.71 6.40 24.64
N LYS A 246 45.35 7.57 24.07
CA LYS A 246 44.14 8.32 24.45
C LYS A 246 43.41 9.07 23.32
N THR A 247 43.63 8.76 22.04
CA THR A 247 42.93 9.46 20.92
C THR A 247 41.84 8.63 20.22
N GLY A 248 41.70 7.34 20.52
CA GLY A 248 40.70 6.47 19.88
C GLY A 248 39.25 6.65 20.35
N VAL A 249 39.03 7.14 21.58
CA VAL A 249 37.69 7.19 22.19
C VAL A 249 36.88 8.42 21.73
N SER A 250 37.54 9.55 21.48
CA SER A 250 36.87 10.79 21.07
C SER A 250 36.31 10.72 19.64
N TYR A 251 37.05 10.09 18.71
CA TYR A 251 36.61 9.94 17.32
C TYR A 251 35.39 9.03 17.14
N GLN A 252 35.29 7.94 17.92
CA GLN A 252 34.13 7.05 17.86
C GLN A 252 32.84 7.72 18.35
N PHE A 253 32.93 8.55 19.40
CA PHE A 253 31.76 9.27 19.92
C PHE A 253 31.30 10.37 18.94
N GLN A 254 32.24 11.09 18.32
CA GLN A 254 31.92 12.15 17.36
C GLN A 254 31.34 11.61 16.05
N GLN A 255 31.79 10.43 15.60
CA GLN A 255 31.26 9.76 14.40
C GLN A 255 29.86 9.16 14.65
N LYS A 256 29.60 8.65 15.86
CA LYS A 256 28.29 8.12 16.27
C LYS A 256 27.21 9.21 16.37
N SER A 257 27.58 10.41 16.84
CA SER A 257 26.68 11.59 16.89
C SER A 257 26.21 12.04 15.50
N LYS A 258 27.12 12.17 14.52
CA LYS A 258 26.75 12.56 13.15
C LYS A 258 25.82 11.55 12.47
N SER A 259 25.96 10.26 12.77
CA SER A 259 25.09 9.21 12.20
C SER A 259 23.64 9.33 12.67
N ILE A 260 23.41 9.77 13.90
CA ILE A 260 22.06 9.92 14.49
C ILE A 260 21.32 11.09 13.84
N THR A 261 21.99 12.23 13.64
CA THR A 261 21.37 13.41 13.01
C THR A 261 20.90 13.13 11.58
N TRP A 262 21.72 12.42 10.79
CA TRP A 262 21.35 12.02 9.43
C TRP A 262 20.19 11.04 9.39
N LEU A 263 20.16 10.08 10.31
CA LEU A 263 19.10 9.09 10.40
C LEU A 263 17.77 9.73 10.78
N LEU A 264 17.80 10.74 11.67
CA LEU A 264 16.61 11.52 12.04
C LEU A 264 16.08 12.37 10.87
N ILE A 265 16.96 13.01 10.09
CA ILE A 265 16.58 13.75 8.88
C ILE A 265 15.96 12.82 7.84
N VAL A 266 16.52 11.62 7.64
CA VAL A 266 15.98 10.61 6.72
C VAL A 266 14.60 10.13 7.17
N VAL A 267 14.39 9.90 8.48
CA VAL A 267 13.07 9.53 9.03
C VAL A 267 12.04 10.62 8.75
N ILE A 268 12.37 11.88 9.03
CA ILE A 268 11.47 13.01 8.80
C ILE A 268 11.18 13.17 7.30
N ALA A 269 12.21 13.11 6.46
CA ALA A 269 12.06 13.23 5.01
C ALA A 269 11.21 12.09 4.43
N LEU A 270 11.42 10.84 4.85
CA LEU A 270 10.61 9.71 4.42
C LEU A 270 9.17 9.79 4.94
N GLY A 271 8.98 10.28 6.16
CA GLY A 271 7.66 10.56 6.73
C GLY A 271 6.89 11.59 5.91
N LEU A 272 7.56 12.67 5.47
CA LEU A 272 6.96 13.72 4.64
C LEU A 272 6.72 13.27 3.19
N VAL A 273 7.65 12.53 2.58
CA VAL A 273 7.49 12.03 1.21
C VAL A 273 6.34 11.02 1.10
N GLY A 274 6.10 10.22 2.14
CA GLY A 274 4.93 9.32 2.20
C GLY A 274 3.57 10.03 2.25
N GLN A 275 3.57 11.34 2.50
CA GLN A 275 2.37 12.20 2.51
C GLN A 275 2.09 12.89 1.18
N ILE A 276 3.01 12.82 0.21
CA ILE A 276 2.76 13.33 -1.14
C ILE A 276 1.66 12.46 -1.75
N GLN A 277 0.46 13.03 -1.87
CA GLN A 277 -0.73 12.34 -2.38
C GLN A 277 -0.45 11.84 -3.81
N ALA A 278 -0.82 10.60 -4.09
CA ALA A 278 -0.75 10.06 -5.43
C ALA A 278 -1.57 10.95 -6.36
N ILE A 279 -0.97 11.33 -7.49
CA ILE A 279 -1.64 12.07 -8.56
C ILE A 279 -2.92 11.29 -8.88
N GLN A 280 -4.07 11.89 -8.55
CA GLN A 280 -5.37 11.33 -8.89
C GLN A 280 -5.39 11.11 -10.40
N GLU A 281 -5.47 9.84 -10.82
CA GLU A 281 -5.76 9.57 -12.21
C GLU A 281 -7.08 10.25 -12.57
N LYS A 282 -7.05 10.96 -13.70
CA LYS A 282 -8.20 11.71 -14.20
C LYS A 282 -9.27 10.69 -14.59
N VAL A 283 -10.17 10.38 -13.65
CA VAL A 283 -11.30 9.49 -13.90
C VAL A 283 -12.14 10.11 -15.01
N ASN A 284 -12.37 9.35 -16.07
CA ASN A 284 -13.27 9.77 -17.14
C ASN A 284 -14.65 10.00 -16.52
N ALA A 285 -15.17 11.22 -16.66
CA ALA A 285 -16.51 11.57 -16.21
C ALA A 285 -17.50 10.60 -16.88
N ILE A 286 -18.21 9.83 -16.05
CA ILE A 286 -19.28 8.95 -16.50
C ILE A 286 -20.46 9.84 -16.92
N ALA A 287 -21.30 9.44 -17.87
CA ALA A 287 -22.51 10.20 -18.15
C ALA A 287 -23.54 10.00 -17.01
N SER A 288 -24.42 10.97 -16.80
CA SER A 288 -25.59 10.78 -15.94
C SER A 288 -26.41 9.58 -16.41
N ILE A 289 -26.85 8.74 -15.49
CA ILE A 289 -27.68 7.58 -15.81
C ILE A 289 -29.08 8.10 -16.13
N GLN A 290 -29.56 7.82 -17.34
CA GLN A 290 -30.92 8.19 -17.74
C GLN A 290 -31.88 7.08 -17.35
N LEU A 291 -32.75 7.36 -16.38
CA LEU A 291 -33.82 6.44 -16.03
C LEU A 291 -34.96 6.50 -17.04
N PRO A 292 -35.68 5.39 -17.26
CA PRO A 292 -36.81 5.36 -18.16
C PRO A 292 -37.98 6.17 -17.60
N GLN A 293 -38.69 6.89 -18.47
CA GLN A 293 -39.82 7.77 -18.11
C GLN A 293 -40.97 7.05 -17.37
N GLN A 294 -41.00 5.71 -17.43
CA GLN A 294 -41.97 4.87 -16.72
C GLN A 294 -41.76 4.87 -15.20
N LEU A 295 -40.52 5.06 -14.73
CA LEU A 295 -40.30 5.47 -13.35
C LEU A 295 -40.64 6.95 -13.29
N GLY A 296 -41.76 7.30 -12.65
CA GLY A 296 -42.06 8.69 -12.32
C GLY A 296 -41.01 9.21 -11.35
N SER A 297 -39.86 9.64 -11.89
CA SER A 297 -38.66 9.93 -11.13
C SER A 297 -38.49 11.43 -10.95
N GLU A 298 -38.35 11.86 -9.69
CA GLU A 298 -38.06 13.24 -9.35
C GLU A 298 -36.69 13.33 -8.69
N PRO A 299 -35.79 14.23 -9.15
CA PRO A 299 -34.49 14.41 -8.51
C PRO A 299 -34.66 14.82 -7.05
N LEU A 300 -33.94 14.16 -6.15
CA LEU A 300 -33.82 14.54 -4.75
C LEU A 300 -32.42 15.11 -4.51
N PRO A 301 -32.29 16.21 -3.75
CA PRO A 301 -30.98 16.67 -3.32
C PRO A 301 -30.34 15.61 -2.41
N LEU A 302 -29.02 15.47 -2.53
CA LEU A 302 -28.23 14.72 -1.56
C LEU A 302 -28.31 15.43 -0.20
N THR A 303 -28.32 14.67 0.88
CA THR A 303 -28.17 15.26 2.22
C THR A 303 -26.76 15.83 2.38
N GLU A 304 -26.54 16.73 3.34
CA GLU A 304 -25.19 17.26 3.58
C GLU A 304 -24.18 16.14 3.89
N ALA A 305 -24.60 15.09 4.60
CA ALA A 305 -23.76 13.94 4.90
C ALA A 305 -23.39 13.16 3.63
N GLU A 306 -24.38 12.90 2.75
CA GLU A 306 -24.15 12.24 1.46
C GLU A 306 -23.24 13.09 0.56
N GLN A 307 -23.45 14.40 0.51
CA GLN A 307 -22.66 15.31 -0.32
C GLN A 307 -21.19 15.35 0.14
N ARG A 308 -20.93 15.52 1.45
CA ARG A 308 -19.57 15.46 2.00
C ARG A 308 -18.90 14.11 1.73
N PHE A 309 -19.67 13.03 1.74
CA PHE A 309 -19.15 11.69 1.45
C PHE A 309 -18.70 11.57 -0.01
N PHE A 310 -19.49 12.06 -0.96
CA PHE A 310 -19.19 11.95 -2.40
C PHE A 310 -18.21 13.01 -2.92
N ASP A 311 -18.10 14.18 -2.28
CA ASP A 311 -17.22 15.29 -2.70
C ASP A 311 -15.71 14.97 -2.62
N ASN A 312 -15.30 14.00 -1.77
CA ASN A 312 -13.89 13.72 -1.48
C ASN A 312 -13.28 12.55 -2.27
N HIS A 313 -14.12 11.71 -2.90
CA HIS A 313 -13.66 10.53 -3.64
C HIS A 313 -13.49 10.89 -5.11
N ALA A 314 -12.88 10.03 -5.94
CA ALA A 314 -12.48 10.30 -7.32
C ALA A 314 -13.65 10.62 -8.30
N LEU A 315 -14.34 11.73 -8.05
CA LEU A 315 -15.51 12.29 -8.72
C LEU A 315 -16.60 11.24 -9.02
N PRO A 316 -17.17 10.56 -8.00
CA PRO A 316 -18.33 9.73 -8.22
C PRO A 316 -19.52 10.56 -8.68
N ILE A 317 -20.29 10.04 -9.62
CA ILE A 317 -21.57 10.64 -10.00
C ILE A 317 -22.63 10.00 -9.12
N ALA A 318 -22.99 10.72 -8.06
CA ALA A 318 -24.07 10.36 -7.17
C ALA A 318 -25.37 11.06 -7.62
N GLN A 319 -26.43 10.28 -7.81
CA GLN A 319 -27.75 10.76 -8.18
C GLN A 319 -28.77 10.14 -7.25
N LYS A 320 -29.52 10.98 -6.55
CA LYS A 320 -30.63 10.54 -5.69
C LYS A 320 -31.93 10.97 -6.33
N GLN A 321 -32.89 10.06 -6.39
CA GLN A 321 -34.18 10.30 -7.02
C GLN A 321 -35.29 9.66 -6.21
N ARG A 322 -36.41 10.36 -6.07
CA ARG A 322 -37.68 9.78 -5.68
C ARG A 322 -38.23 9.03 -6.88
N PHE A 323 -38.89 7.90 -6.68
CA PHE A 323 -39.55 7.18 -7.76
C PHE A 323 -40.93 6.69 -7.38
N VAL A 324 -41.77 6.57 -8.40
CA VAL A 324 -43.03 5.82 -8.39
C VAL A 324 -43.04 4.90 -9.61
N TYR A 325 -43.29 3.62 -9.40
CA TYR A 325 -43.35 2.60 -10.45
C TYR A 325 -44.44 1.59 -10.14
N GLY A 326 -45.59 1.72 -10.79
CA GLY A 326 -46.79 0.95 -10.44
C GLY A 326 -47.20 1.20 -8.99
N ASN A 327 -47.20 0.14 -8.17
CA ASN A 327 -47.49 0.21 -6.74
C ASN A 327 -46.24 0.41 -5.86
N LEU A 328 -45.05 0.50 -6.45
CA LEU A 328 -43.80 0.72 -5.74
C LEU A 328 -43.53 2.22 -5.65
N SER A 329 -43.18 2.69 -4.47
CA SER A 329 -42.67 4.04 -4.26
C SER A 329 -41.49 4.02 -3.30
N GLY A 330 -40.57 4.96 -3.50
CA GLY A 330 -39.36 4.98 -2.71
C GLY A 330 -38.37 6.03 -3.16
N SER A 331 -37.15 5.92 -2.64
CA SER A 331 -35.99 6.69 -3.10
C SER A 331 -34.91 5.75 -3.58
N MET A 332 -34.23 6.14 -4.64
CA MET A 332 -33.10 5.41 -5.20
C MET A 332 -31.86 6.32 -5.24
N LEU A 333 -30.73 5.77 -4.82
CA LEU A 333 -29.41 6.36 -4.93
C LEU A 333 -28.59 5.55 -5.92
N LEU A 334 -28.10 6.21 -6.96
CA LEU A 334 -27.20 5.67 -7.97
C LEU A 334 -25.84 6.33 -7.79
N VAL A 335 -24.79 5.54 -7.59
CA VAL A 335 -23.42 6.05 -7.49
C VAL A 335 -22.58 5.36 -8.54
N ALA A 336 -22.13 6.11 -9.54
CA ALA A 336 -21.27 5.61 -10.60
C ALA A 336 -19.82 6.02 -10.33
N SER A 337 -18.91 5.04 -10.25
CA SER A 337 -17.48 5.31 -10.07
C SER A 337 -16.60 4.16 -10.58
N SER A 338 -15.41 4.53 -11.07
CA SER A 338 -14.31 3.60 -11.32
C SER A 338 -13.46 3.35 -10.06
N ALA A 339 -13.55 4.22 -9.05
CA ALA A 339 -12.84 4.06 -7.79
C ALA A 339 -13.64 3.15 -6.85
N TRP A 340 -13.00 2.11 -6.33
CA TRP A 340 -13.66 1.23 -5.37
C TRP A 340 -14.05 1.99 -4.09
N GLN A 341 -13.22 2.96 -3.68
CA GLN A 341 -13.39 3.81 -2.50
C GLN A 341 -14.68 4.63 -2.51
N ALA A 342 -15.24 4.90 -3.70
CA ALA A 342 -16.45 5.71 -3.81
C ALA A 342 -17.72 4.95 -3.42
N HIS A 343 -17.67 3.63 -3.26
CA HIS A 343 -18.81 2.86 -2.78
C HIS A 343 -18.46 2.18 -1.46
N HIS A 344 -19.47 2.00 -0.62
CA HIS A 344 -19.42 1.31 0.66
C HIS A 344 -20.65 0.38 0.76
N PRO A 345 -20.72 -0.49 1.77
CA PRO A 345 -21.93 -1.27 2.06
C PRO A 345 -23.13 -0.32 2.30
N PRO A 346 -24.19 -0.36 1.47
CA PRO A 346 -25.30 0.58 1.54
C PRO A 346 -26.09 0.53 2.85
N GLU A 347 -25.98 -0.58 3.61
CA GLU A 347 -26.61 -0.70 4.91
C GLU A 347 -26.14 0.37 5.89
N LEU A 348 -24.90 0.84 5.73
CA LEU A 348 -24.34 1.92 6.55
C LEU A 348 -25.02 3.26 6.25
N CYS A 349 -25.36 3.53 5.00
CA CYS A 349 -26.17 4.70 4.66
C CYS A 349 -27.56 4.59 5.29
N LEU A 350 -28.17 3.40 5.28
CA LEU A 350 -29.49 3.19 5.89
C LEU A 350 -29.44 3.45 7.40
N VAL A 351 -28.46 2.88 8.10
CA VAL A 351 -28.24 3.13 9.53
C VAL A 351 -27.96 4.61 9.81
N GLY A 352 -27.10 5.26 9.01
CA GLY A 352 -26.78 6.67 9.15
C GLY A 352 -27.96 7.61 8.89
N ASN A 353 -28.96 7.17 8.12
CA ASN A 353 -30.24 7.89 7.95
C ASN A 353 -31.26 7.55 9.06
N GLY A 354 -30.85 6.84 10.12
CA GLY A 354 -31.70 6.50 11.27
C GLY A 354 -32.57 5.26 11.05
N PHE A 355 -32.30 4.44 10.03
CA PHE A 355 -33.01 3.17 9.85
C PHE A 355 -32.42 2.06 10.72
N LYS A 356 -33.29 1.39 11.47
CA LYS A 356 -32.95 0.12 12.11
C LYS A 356 -32.95 -0.99 11.05
N VAL A 357 -31.85 -1.74 10.95
CA VAL A 357 -31.73 -2.90 10.06
C VAL A 357 -32.10 -4.16 10.82
N ASP A 358 -33.12 -4.88 10.35
CA ASP A 358 -33.63 -6.09 11.02
C ASP A 358 -32.98 -7.36 10.45
N SER A 359 -32.88 -7.44 9.13
CA SER A 359 -32.23 -8.57 8.45
C SER A 359 -31.70 -8.16 7.08
N ILE A 360 -30.62 -8.82 6.66
CA ILE A 360 -30.01 -8.68 5.34
C ILE A 360 -29.87 -10.07 4.75
N LYS A 361 -30.37 -10.30 3.54
CA LYS A 361 -30.27 -11.59 2.84
C LYS A 361 -29.86 -11.41 1.37
N PRO A 362 -28.89 -12.20 0.87
CA PRO A 362 -28.63 -12.25 -0.56
C PRO A 362 -29.88 -12.81 -1.26
N THR A 363 -30.34 -12.12 -2.29
CA THR A 363 -31.56 -12.48 -3.03
C THR A 363 -31.35 -12.25 -4.52
N LEU A 364 -31.84 -13.18 -5.33
CA LEU A 364 -31.88 -13.02 -6.77
C LEU A 364 -33.22 -12.35 -7.11
N LEU A 365 -33.21 -11.03 -7.40
CA LEU A 365 -34.45 -10.30 -7.73
C LEU A 365 -35.03 -10.78 -9.07
N ASN A 366 -34.15 -11.17 -9.99
CA ASN A 366 -34.48 -11.78 -11.26
C ASN A 366 -33.25 -12.51 -11.83
N GLN A 367 -33.37 -13.13 -13.01
CA GLN A 367 -32.29 -13.92 -13.61
C GLN A 367 -30.98 -13.14 -13.84
N SER A 368 -31.03 -11.81 -13.90
CA SER A 368 -29.92 -10.91 -14.21
C SER A 368 -29.40 -10.11 -13.01
N VAL A 369 -30.20 -9.96 -11.94
CA VAL A 369 -29.93 -9.06 -10.81
C VAL A 369 -29.76 -9.85 -9.52
N LYS A 370 -28.48 -10.04 -9.15
CA LYS A 370 -28.08 -10.49 -7.80
C LYS A 370 -28.00 -9.28 -6.89
N ALA A 371 -28.85 -9.24 -5.87
CA ALA A 371 -28.94 -8.11 -4.94
C ALA A 371 -28.94 -8.59 -3.48
N ARG A 372 -28.81 -7.63 -2.57
CA ARG A 372 -29.11 -7.83 -1.15
C ARG A 372 -30.44 -7.22 -0.83
N TRP A 373 -31.31 -8.01 -0.21
CA TRP A 373 -32.56 -7.53 0.36
C TRP A 373 -32.37 -7.21 1.83
N VAL A 374 -32.86 -6.05 2.25
CA VAL A 374 -32.72 -5.52 3.61
C VAL A 374 -34.11 -5.22 4.15
N SER A 375 -34.44 -5.84 5.29
CA SER A 375 -35.66 -5.54 6.06
C SER A 375 -35.32 -4.46 7.10
N LEU A 376 -36.18 -3.45 7.19
CA LEU A 376 -35.96 -2.25 8.00
C LEU A 376 -37.16 -1.96 8.90
N GLN A 377 -36.88 -1.37 10.06
CA GLN A 377 -37.89 -0.84 11.01
C GLN A 377 -38.90 -1.89 11.47
N ASP A 378 -38.41 -3.01 11.99
CA ASP A 378 -39.19 -4.18 12.39
C ASP A 378 -40.08 -4.72 11.25
N GLY A 379 -39.52 -4.77 10.04
CA GLY A 379 -40.19 -5.25 8.83
C GLY A 379 -41.11 -4.24 8.15
N LYS A 380 -41.30 -3.04 8.69
CA LYS A 380 -42.23 -2.04 8.10
C LYS A 380 -41.76 -1.47 6.77
N ARG A 381 -40.47 -1.55 6.49
CA ARG A 381 -39.85 -1.06 5.25
C ARG A 381 -38.90 -2.08 4.68
N SER A 382 -38.64 -1.94 3.40
CA SER A 382 -37.67 -2.75 2.68
C SER A 382 -36.70 -1.88 1.92
N ALA A 383 -35.48 -2.37 1.75
CA ALA A 383 -34.48 -1.80 0.87
C ALA A 383 -33.79 -2.91 0.09
N THR A 384 -33.25 -2.57 -1.07
CA THR A 384 -32.44 -3.49 -1.85
C THR A 384 -31.26 -2.76 -2.46
N TYR A 385 -30.14 -3.45 -2.62
CA TYR A 385 -29.00 -2.87 -3.30
C TYR A 385 -28.20 -3.91 -4.08
N TRP A 386 -27.52 -3.44 -5.12
CA TRP A 386 -26.57 -4.25 -5.89
C TRP A 386 -25.52 -3.35 -6.55
N PHE A 387 -24.44 -3.97 -7.01
CA PHE A 387 -23.44 -3.35 -7.86
C PHE A 387 -23.60 -3.88 -9.28
N GLN A 388 -23.57 -2.99 -10.26
CA GLN A 388 -23.71 -3.35 -11.66
C GLN A 388 -22.53 -2.85 -12.50
N SER A 389 -22.04 -3.74 -13.36
CA SER A 389 -21.07 -3.47 -14.42
C SER A 389 -21.67 -3.89 -15.77
N PRO A 390 -21.01 -3.58 -16.91
CA PRO A 390 -21.50 -4.05 -18.22
C PRO A 390 -21.57 -5.57 -18.35
N GLN A 391 -20.84 -6.33 -17.52
CA GLN A 391 -20.72 -7.79 -17.64
C GLN A 391 -21.56 -8.55 -16.60
N GLY A 392 -22.22 -7.86 -15.67
CA GLY A 392 -23.09 -8.50 -14.69
C GLY A 392 -23.26 -7.70 -13.41
N THR A 393 -24.01 -8.31 -12.49
CA THR A 393 -24.36 -7.77 -11.17
C THR A 393 -23.70 -8.59 -10.05
N THR A 394 -23.43 -7.94 -8.93
CA THR A 394 -22.99 -8.58 -7.68
C THR A 394 -23.62 -7.85 -6.50
N ASP A 395 -23.99 -8.60 -5.48
CA ASP A 395 -24.45 -8.09 -4.19
C ASP A 395 -23.30 -8.02 -3.16
N ASP A 396 -22.18 -8.68 -3.46
CA ASP A 396 -20.99 -8.70 -2.63
C ASP A 396 -20.02 -7.56 -2.97
N PHE A 397 -19.78 -6.71 -1.97
CA PHE A 397 -18.84 -5.61 -2.03
C PHE A 397 -17.38 -6.09 -2.20
N LEU A 398 -17.00 -7.23 -1.61
CA LEU A 398 -15.65 -7.77 -1.71
C LEU A 398 -15.32 -8.24 -3.12
N SER A 399 -16.28 -8.90 -3.78
CA SER A 399 -16.17 -9.30 -5.18
C SER A 399 -15.85 -8.13 -6.11
N ARG A 400 -16.42 -6.94 -5.82
CA ARG A 400 -16.09 -5.70 -6.55
C ARG A 400 -14.66 -5.21 -6.28
N ILE A 401 -14.21 -5.24 -5.02
CA ILE A 401 -12.82 -4.85 -4.68
C ILE A 401 -11.83 -5.74 -5.42
N TRP A 402 -12.08 -7.05 -5.46
CA TRP A 402 -11.24 -8.00 -6.20
C TRP A 402 -11.23 -7.73 -7.71
N ASP A 403 -12.38 -7.40 -8.29
CA ASP A 403 -12.47 -7.03 -9.71
C ASP A 403 -11.69 -5.74 -10.03
N TYR A 404 -11.66 -4.77 -9.11
CA TYR A 404 -10.82 -3.57 -9.22
C TYR A 404 -9.33 -3.92 -9.14
N ILE A 405 -8.92 -4.71 -8.15
CA ILE A 405 -7.51 -5.13 -7.97
C ILE A 405 -7.02 -5.96 -9.16
N ALA A 406 -7.88 -6.76 -9.78
CA ALA A 406 -7.54 -7.56 -10.96
C ALA A 406 -7.43 -6.73 -12.26
N HIS A 407 -7.35 -5.39 -12.17
CA HIS A 407 -7.29 -4.42 -13.27
C HIS A 407 -8.36 -4.62 -14.35
N ARG A 408 -9.52 -5.17 -13.99
CA ARG A 408 -10.68 -5.18 -14.87
C ARG A 408 -11.33 -3.80 -14.77
N ASN A 409 -10.72 -2.81 -15.44
CA ASN A 409 -11.20 -1.42 -15.55
C ASN A 409 -12.68 -1.38 -15.96
N LYS A 410 -13.56 -1.39 -14.97
CA LYS A 410 -15.00 -1.39 -15.15
C LYS A 410 -15.55 -0.30 -14.26
N THR A 411 -16.21 0.66 -14.89
CA THR A 411 -17.14 1.53 -14.17
C THR A 411 -18.19 0.64 -13.53
N TRP A 412 -18.36 0.81 -12.22
CA TRP A 412 -19.43 0.18 -11.48
C TRP A 412 -20.47 1.23 -11.11
N VAL A 413 -21.73 0.81 -11.09
CA VAL A 413 -22.84 1.58 -10.54
C VAL A 413 -23.32 0.85 -9.29
N LEU A 414 -23.23 1.50 -8.14
CA LEU A 414 -23.97 1.09 -6.95
C LEU A 414 -25.41 1.57 -7.13
N VAL A 415 -26.35 0.63 -7.00
CA VAL A 415 -27.79 0.92 -6.95
C VAL A 415 -28.26 0.61 -5.54
N SER A 416 -28.80 1.61 -4.86
CA SER A 416 -29.40 1.46 -3.53
C SER A 416 -30.82 2.00 -3.55
N VAL A 417 -31.79 1.13 -3.30
CA VAL A 417 -33.23 1.44 -3.36
C VAL A 417 -33.80 1.29 -1.96
N LEU A 418 -34.48 2.32 -1.48
CA LEU A 418 -35.25 2.32 -0.24
C LEU A 418 -36.72 2.46 -0.60
N PHE A 419 -37.52 1.44 -0.27
CA PHE A 419 -38.97 1.45 -0.47
C PHE A 419 -39.68 2.10 0.73
N ASP A 420 -40.81 2.75 0.48
CA ASP A 420 -41.60 3.39 1.54
C ASP A 420 -42.32 2.40 2.45
N SER A 421 -42.55 1.19 1.95
CA SER A 421 -43.25 0.09 2.61
C SER A 421 -42.50 -1.23 2.49
N GLU A 422 -42.97 -2.23 3.23
CA GLU A 422 -42.53 -3.61 3.08
C GLU A 422 -42.96 -4.18 1.73
N HIS A 423 -42.05 -4.88 1.06
CA HIS A 423 -42.32 -5.62 -0.17
C HIS A 423 -41.71 -7.02 -0.09
N ASN A 424 -42.29 -7.93 -0.88
CA ASN A 424 -41.71 -9.26 -1.08
C ASN A 424 -40.71 -9.19 -2.25
N PRO A 425 -39.43 -9.59 -2.06
CA PRO A 425 -38.46 -9.60 -3.15
C PRO A 425 -38.84 -10.51 -4.33
N ASP A 426 -39.67 -11.53 -4.10
CA ASP A 426 -40.08 -12.49 -5.14
C ASP A 426 -41.34 -12.00 -5.90
N SER A 427 -41.79 -10.77 -5.69
CA SER A 427 -42.96 -10.23 -6.36
C SER A 427 -42.64 -9.86 -7.81
N PRO A 428 -43.59 -10.04 -8.76
CA PRO A 428 -43.38 -9.69 -10.15
C PRO A 428 -43.16 -8.19 -10.36
N GLU A 429 -43.66 -7.34 -9.46
CA GLU A 429 -43.40 -5.89 -9.48
C GLU A 429 -41.92 -5.58 -9.21
N ILE A 430 -41.29 -6.26 -8.26
CA ILE A 430 -39.87 -6.09 -7.93
C ILE A 430 -38.99 -6.62 -9.06
N ASP A 431 -39.34 -7.76 -9.67
CA ASP A 431 -38.64 -8.30 -10.84
C ASP A 431 -38.64 -7.29 -12.00
N ASN A 432 -39.83 -6.81 -12.39
CA ASN A 432 -39.99 -5.85 -13.48
C ASN A 432 -39.25 -4.54 -13.19
N PHE A 433 -39.34 -4.04 -11.96
CA PHE A 433 -38.62 -2.85 -11.51
C PHE A 433 -37.09 -3.05 -11.60
N ALA A 434 -36.57 -4.15 -11.07
CA ALA A 434 -35.14 -4.46 -11.09
C ALA A 434 -34.61 -4.63 -12.52
N SER A 435 -35.36 -5.30 -13.40
CA SER A 435 -35.06 -5.44 -14.83
C SER A 435 -34.99 -4.08 -15.53
N THR A 436 -35.97 -3.20 -15.25
CA THR A 436 -36.04 -1.86 -15.83
C THR A 436 -34.82 -1.01 -15.45
N ILE A 437 -34.42 -1.01 -14.18
CA ILE A 437 -33.23 -0.28 -13.72
C ILE A 437 -31.95 -0.91 -14.28
N HIS A 438 -31.87 -2.23 -14.27
CA HIS A 438 -30.72 -2.95 -14.82
C HIS A 438 -30.47 -2.58 -16.28
N ASP A 439 -31.50 -2.58 -17.11
CA ASP A 439 -31.36 -2.32 -18.54
C ASP A 439 -30.99 -0.86 -18.82
N ALA A 440 -31.55 0.09 -18.07
CA ALA A 440 -31.21 1.50 -18.16
C ALA A 440 -29.73 1.76 -17.83
N ILE A 441 -29.22 1.12 -16.77
CA ILE A 441 -27.80 1.21 -16.40
C ILE A 441 -26.93 0.53 -17.47
N HIS A 442 -27.33 -0.65 -17.95
CA HIS A 442 -26.59 -1.37 -18.98
C HIS A 442 -26.46 -0.54 -20.27
N GLN A 443 -27.54 0.09 -20.71
CA GLN A 443 -27.56 0.98 -21.87
C GLN A 443 -26.65 2.21 -21.66
N SER A 444 -26.68 2.80 -20.46
CA SER A 444 -25.85 3.96 -20.11
C SER A 444 -24.35 3.62 -20.13
N LEU A 445 -23.98 2.47 -19.55
CA LEU A 445 -22.58 2.03 -19.50
C LEU A 445 -22.04 1.59 -20.87
N THR A 446 -22.85 0.93 -21.70
CA THR A 446 -22.45 0.49 -23.05
C THR A 446 -22.35 1.65 -24.05
N SER A 447 -23.24 2.63 -23.94
CA SER A 447 -23.19 3.85 -24.78
C SER A 447 -21.95 4.68 -24.49
N ALA A 448 -21.54 4.79 -23.22
CA ALA A 448 -20.31 5.47 -22.82
C ALA A 448 -19.05 4.82 -23.44
N VAL A 449 -18.98 3.49 -23.46
CA VAL A 449 -17.86 2.73 -24.05
C VAL A 449 -17.80 2.92 -25.58
N SER A 450 -18.95 2.95 -26.24
CA SER A 450 -19.03 3.12 -27.71
C SER A 450 -18.62 4.53 -28.16
N GLY A 451 -19.03 5.56 -27.41
CA GLY A 451 -18.62 6.96 -27.67
C GLY A 451 -17.11 7.19 -27.53
N GLN A 452 -16.46 6.51 -26.58
CA GLN A 452 -15.01 6.61 -26.41
C GLN A 452 -14.21 5.97 -27.55
N ARG A 453 -14.68 4.85 -28.12
CA ARG A 453 -14.01 4.21 -29.28
C ARG A 453 -14.10 5.06 -30.54
N SER A 454 -15.23 5.72 -30.77
CA SER A 454 -15.40 6.62 -31.92
C SER A 454 -14.54 7.89 -31.81
N ALA A 455 -14.36 8.42 -30.60
CA ALA A 455 -13.50 9.60 -30.37
C ALA A 455 -12.01 9.30 -30.60
N VAL A 456 -11.55 8.09 -30.26
CA VAL A 456 -10.16 7.66 -30.48
C VAL A 456 -9.90 7.30 -31.95
N SER A 457 -10.91 6.77 -32.66
CA SER A 457 -10.81 6.46 -34.09
C SER A 457 -10.85 7.69 -35.00
N GLY A 458 -11.36 8.84 -34.53
CA GLY A 458 -11.38 10.10 -35.28
C GLY A 458 -10.13 10.97 -35.11
N GLN A 459 -9.15 10.51 -34.32
CA GLN A 459 -7.86 11.18 -34.09
C GLN A 459 -6.65 10.42 -34.66
N GLN A 460 -6.87 9.30 -35.36
CA GLN A 460 -5.89 8.71 -36.30
C GLN A 460 -6.21 9.20 -37.71
#